data_AF-A0A7Y2G5E2-F1
#
_entry.id   AF-A0A7Y2G5E2-F1
#
_cell.length_a   1.000
_cell.length_b   1.000
_cell.length_c   1.000
_cell.angle_alpha   90.00
_cell.angle_beta   90.00
_cell.angle_gamma   90.00
#
_symmetry.space_group_name_H-M   'P 1'
#
loop_
_entity.id
_entity.type
_entity.pdbx_description
1 polymer ?
#
loop_
_entity_poly.entity_id
_entity_poly.type
_entity_poly.pdbx_seq_one_letter_code
_entity_poly.pdbx_strand_id
1 'polypeptide(L)'
;MQTPDDYKKQEAVNALIKIAVFEGLLLIGVVGVYFATQKLNYLFFGLAGVFLISGPLFFRWFNEHGKAINSSKPNSAVGDDG
;
A
#
# COMPACT_ATOMS: atom_id res chain seq x y z
N MET A 1 -11.24 10.11 -23.50
CA MET A 1 -12.20 9.49 -22.58
C MET A 1 -11.39 8.62 -21.61
N GLN A 2 -11.34 8.96 -20.32
CA GLN A 2 -10.75 8.07 -19.31
C GLN A 2 -11.63 6.84 -19.19
N THR A 3 -11.03 5.65 -19.27
CA THR A 3 -11.79 4.40 -19.20
C THR A 3 -12.19 4.12 -17.73
N PRO A 4 -13.29 3.41 -17.47
CA PRO A 4 -13.70 3.04 -16.10
C PRO A 4 -12.60 2.31 -15.31
N ASP A 5 -11.67 1.64 -16.01
CA ASP A 5 -10.53 0.95 -15.41
C ASP A 5 -9.44 1.91 -14.93
N ASP A 6 -9.30 3.09 -15.56
CA ASP A 6 -8.37 4.13 -15.11
C ASP A 6 -8.82 4.72 -13.76
N TYR A 7 -10.13 4.91 -13.57
CA TYR A 7 -10.71 5.35 -12.29
C TYR A 7 -10.46 4.35 -11.16
N LYS A 8 -10.68 3.06 -11.41
CA LYS A 8 -10.45 2.00 -10.41
C LYS A 8 -8.97 1.86 -10.04
N LYS A 9 -8.06 2.02 -11.01
CA LYS A 9 -6.61 2.05 -10.76
C LYS A 9 -6.21 3.27 -9.94
N GLN A 10 -6.75 4.45 -10.27
CA GLN A 10 -6.44 5.68 -9.55
C GLN A 10 -6.95 5.64 -8.11
N GLU A 11 -8.13 5.05 -7.88
CA GLU A 11 -8.68 4.83 -6.54
C GLU A 11 -7.83 3.84 -5.72
N ALA A 12 -7.42 2.73 -6.34
CA ALA A 12 -6.49 1.77 -5.73
C ALA A 12 -5.17 2.43 -5.31
N VAL A 13 -4.58 3.24 -6.19
CA VAL A 13 -3.33 3.96 -5.92
C VAL A 13 -3.51 5.01 -4.83
N ASN A 14 -4.61 5.78 -4.85
CA ASN A 14 -4.90 6.76 -3.81
C ASN A 14 -5.10 6.10 -2.43
N ALA A 15 -5.77 4.95 -2.38
CA ALA A 15 -5.90 4.17 -1.15
C ALA A 15 -4.54 3.67 -0.65
N LEU A 16 -3.67 3.19 -1.55
CA LEU A 16 -2.32 2.74 -1.21
C LEU A 16 -1.46 3.89 -0.66
N ILE A 17 -1.49 5.05 -1.31
CA ILE A 17 -0.75 6.25 -0.86
C ILE A 17 -1.20 6.66 0.54
N LYS A 18 -2.51 6.65 0.82
CA LYS A 18 -3.02 6.96 2.17
C LYS A 18 -2.50 6.00 3.23
N ILE A 19 -2.48 4.69 2.92
CA ILE A 19 -1.93 3.67 3.82
C ILE A 19 -0.43 3.93 4.06
N ALA A 20 0.33 4.18 2.99
CA ALA A 20 1.77 4.44 3.08
C ALA A 20 2.10 5.73 3.86
N VAL A 21 1.35 6.81 3.65
CA VAL A 21 1.51 8.07 4.40
C VAL A 21 1.23 7.85 5.89
N PHE A 22 0.15 7.12 6.21
CA PHE A 22 -0.20 6.81 7.59
C PHE A 22 0.86 5.92 8.27
N GLU A 23 1.33 4.89 7.58
CA GLU A 23 2.42 4.03 8.05
C GLU A 23 3.73 4.80 8.25
N GLY A 24 4.06 5.70 7.32
CA GLY A 24 5.22 6.58 7.44
C GLY A 24 5.16 7.48 8.68
N LEU A 25 3.99 8.08 8.97
CA LEU A 25 3.79 8.88 10.18
C LEU A 25 3.96 8.05 11.46
N LEU A 26 3.44 6.82 11.47
CA LEU A 26 3.61 5.92 12.62
C LEU A 26 5.08 5.53 12.83
N LEU A 27 5.81 5.22 11.75
CA LEU A 27 7.23 4.89 11.82
C LEU A 27 8.06 6.08 12.32
N ILE A 28 7.77 7.30 11.86
CA ILE A 28 8.40 8.52 12.39
C ILE A 28 8.11 8.65 13.89
N GLY A 29 6.88 8.37 14.33
CA GLY A 29 6.53 8.35 15.74
C GLY A 29 7.35 7.32 16.54
N VAL A 30 7.47 6.09 16.05
CA VAL A 30 8.27 5.03 16.68
C VAL A 30 9.74 5.42 16.79
N VAL A 31 10.32 5.94 15.70
CA VAL A 31 11.71 6.42 15.68
C VAL A 31 11.89 7.60 16.63
N GLY A 32 10.94 8.53 16.69
CA GLY A 32 10.96 9.65 17.65
C GLY A 32 10.95 9.20 19.11
N VAL A 33 10.10 8.22 19.45
CA VAL A 33 10.07 7.61 20.79
C VAL A 33 11.39 6.91 21.11
N TYR A 34 11.99 6.22 20.14
CA TYR A 34 13.31 5.62 20.30
C TYR A 34 14.38 6.68 20.58
N PHE A 35 14.44 7.78 19.84
CA PHE A 35 15.41 8.85 20.09
C PHE A 35 15.25 9.49 21.47
N ALA A 36 14.01 9.67 21.95
CA ALA A 36 13.72 10.24 23.26
C ALA A 36 14.07 9.31 24.43
N THR A 37 13.87 8.00 24.26
CA THR A 37 14.05 7.01 25.34
C THR A 37 15.38 6.26 25.28
N GLN A 38 16.06 6.24 24.13
CA GLN A 38 17.27 5.47 23.84
C GLN A 38 17.13 3.96 24.10
N LYS A 39 15.89 3.43 24.19
CA LYS A 39 15.65 2.00 24.45
C LYS A 39 15.22 1.29 23.18
N LEU A 40 16.01 0.31 22.76
CA LEU A 40 15.74 -0.56 21.62
C LEU A 40 14.39 -1.29 21.71
N ASN A 41 13.91 -1.56 22.92
CA ASN A 41 12.61 -2.21 23.13
C ASN A 41 11.46 -1.41 22.50
N TYR A 42 11.46 -0.08 22.59
CA TYR A 42 10.41 0.73 21.96
C TYR A 42 10.49 0.73 20.44
N LEU A 43 11.70 0.58 19.89
CA LEU A 43 11.88 0.42 18.45
C LEU A 43 11.29 -0.92 17.98
N PHE A 44 11.61 -2.02 18.66
CA PHE A 44 11.09 -3.35 18.33
C PHE A 44 9.57 -3.46 18.52
N PHE A 45 9.05 -3.05 19.68
CA PHE A 45 7.60 -3.09 19.95
C PHE A 45 6.83 -2.10 19.06
N GLY A 46 7.40 -0.93 18.80
CA GLY A 46 6.83 0.05 17.87
C GLY A 46 6.76 -0.51 16.45
N LEU A 47 7.85 -1.10 15.94
CA LEU A 47 7.88 -1.70 14.62
C LEU A 47 6.90 -2.88 14.51
N ALA A 48 6.87 -3.76 15.52
CA ALA A 48 5.91 -4.87 15.57
C ALA A 48 4.46 -4.37 15.61
N GLY A 49 4.18 -3.30 16.37
CA GLY A 49 2.86 -2.67 16.43
C GLY A 49 2.45 -2.06 15.09
N VAL A 50 3.37 -1.39 14.39
CA VAL A 50 3.13 -0.87 13.04
C VAL A 50 2.80 -2.02 12.09
N PHE A 51 3.57 -3.10 12.10
CA PHE A 51 3.33 -4.27 11.24
C PHE A 51 1.99 -4.96 11.52
N LEU A 52 1.58 -5.03 12.79
CA LEU A 52 0.28 -5.60 13.17
C LEU A 52 -0.91 -4.76 12.68
N ILE A 53 -0.72 -3.46 12.48
CA ILE A 53 -1.76 -2.55 11.96
C ILE A 53 -1.70 -2.48 10.44
N SER A 54 -0.51 -2.30 9.86
CA SER A 54 -0.32 -2.14 8.42
C SER A 54 -0.50 -3.44 7.66
N GLY A 55 -0.14 -4.59 8.24
CA GLY A 55 -0.29 -5.91 7.63
C GLY A 55 -1.73 -6.22 7.22
N PRO A 56 -2.72 -6.19 8.13
CA PRO A 56 -4.13 -6.41 7.78
C PRO A 56 -4.68 -5.37 6.81
N LEU A 57 -4.29 -4.09 6.94
CA LEU A 57 -4.72 -3.02 6.06
C LEU A 57 -4.20 -3.20 4.63
N PHE A 58 -2.92 -3.53 4.49
CA PHE A 58 -2.29 -3.83 3.22
C PHE A 58 -2.87 -5.10 2.61
N PHE A 59 -3.10 -6.16 3.40
CA PHE A 59 -3.68 -7.40 2.91
C PHE A 59 -5.12 -7.20 2.42
N ARG A 60 -5.93 -6.39 3.13
CA ARG A 60 -7.27 -6.01 2.69
C ARG A 60 -7.22 -5.24 1.37
N TRP A 61 -6.37 -4.22 1.30
CA TRP A 61 -6.16 -3.46 0.06
C TRP A 61 -5.69 -4.36 -1.10
N PHE A 62 -4.76 -5.27 -0.85
CA PHE A 62 -4.24 -6.20 -1.85
C PHE A 62 -5.32 -7.16 -2.35
N ASN A 63 -6.21 -7.62 -1.48
CA ASN A 63 -7.31 -8.49 -1.87
C ASN A 63 -8.41 -7.74 -2.66
N GLU A 64 -8.69 -6.48 -2.29
CA GLU A 64 -9.68 -5.61 -2.94
C GLU A 64 -9.17 -5.08 -4.29
N HIS A 65 -7.91 -4.68 -4.40
CA HIS A 65 -7.36 -3.98 -5.56
C HIS A 65 -6.33 -4.79 -6.36
N GLY A 66 -5.72 -5.84 -5.79
CA GLY A 66 -4.74 -6.68 -6.49
C GLY A 66 -5.34 -7.43 -7.69
N LYS A 67 -6.63 -7.77 -7.64
CA LYS A 67 -7.38 -8.29 -8.80
C LYS A 67 -7.55 -7.25 -9.90
N ALA A 68 -7.77 -5.98 -9.57
CA ALA A 68 -7.90 -4.90 -10.55
C ALA A 68 -6.58 -4.59 -11.27
N ILE A 69 -5.44 -4.80 -10.60
CA ILE A 69 -4.11 -4.65 -11.20
C ILE A 69 -3.80 -5.84 -12.13
N ASN A 70 -4.15 -7.08 -11.74
CA ASN A 70 -3.96 -8.29 -12.57
C ASN A 70 -4.88 -8.38 -13.79
N SER A 71 -6.01 -7.66 -13.83
CA SER A 71 -6.85 -7.58 -15.03
C SER A 71 -6.23 -6.75 -16.16
N SER A 72 -5.07 -6.11 -15.93
CA SER A 72 -4.22 -5.57 -16.99
C SER A 72 -3.42 -6.71 -17.63
N LYS A 73 -4.10 -7.73 -18.13
CA LYS A 73 -3.48 -8.57 -19.16
C LYS A 73 -3.22 -7.63 -20.35
N PRO A 74 -1.98 -7.48 -20.83
CA PRO A 74 -1.73 -6.71 -22.03
C PRO A 74 -2.59 -7.31 -23.13
N ASN A 75 -3.36 -6.47 -23.81
CA ASN A 75 -4.10 -6.87 -24.98
C ASN A 75 -3.07 -7.17 -26.08
N SER A 76 -2.43 -8.35 -26.02
CA SER A 76 -1.73 -8.97 -27.13
C SER A 76 -2.78 -9.48 -28.11
N ALA A 77 -3.44 -8.54 -28.79
CA ALA A 77 -4.29 -8.77 -29.94
C ALA A 77 -4.11 -7.60 -30.91
N VAL A 78 -2.85 -7.33 -31.25
CA VAL A 78 -2.49 -6.84 -32.58
C VAL A 78 -2.13 -8.09 -33.38
N GLY A 79 -3.15 -8.78 -33.88
CA GLY A 79 -3.01 -9.57 -35.11
C GLY A 79 -3.72 -8.71 -36.15
N ASP A 80 -2.97 -7.97 -36.97
CA ASP A 80 -2.39 -8.48 -38.22
C ASP A 80 -3.53 -8.96 -39.12
N ASP A 81 -4.33 -7.98 -39.51
CA ASP A 81 -5.37 -8.02 -40.51
C ASP A 81 -4.75 -7.67 -41.88
N GLY A 82 -4.29 -8.72 -42.57
CA GLY A 82 -4.43 -8.92 -44.03
C GLY A 82 -3.62 -8.04 -44.96
#